data_AF-A0A4S5BD98-F1
#
_entry.id   AF-A0A4S5BD98-F1
#
_cell.length_a   1.000
_cell.length_b   1.000
_cell.length_c   1.000
_cell.angle_alpha   90.00
_cell.angle_beta   90.00
_cell.angle_gamma   90.00
#
_symmetry.space_group_name_H-M   'P 1'
#
loop_
_entity.id
_entity.type
_entity.pdbx_description
1 polymer ?
#
loop_
_entity_poly.entity_id
_entity_poly.type
_entity_poly.pdbx_seq_one_letter_code
_entity_poly.pdbx_strand_id
1 'polypeptide(L)'
;MDIRQSIEQRANTVDEDDIMVERSWKDMVVVCVSDVPDTIKFIDTQCSADELSWLSEVFDELVEQTQNPELILSLRNAIIRNPEEDKRYYLMDNLDEAVDAYGDYAVKSAYCKAKDGISL
;
A
#
# COMPACT_ATOMS: atom_id res chain seq x y z
N MET A 1 -3.03 10.80 -14.81
CA MET A 1 -3.66 10.19 -13.64
C MET A 1 -2.69 10.33 -12.51
N ASP A 2 -3.11 10.97 -11.42
CA ASP A 2 -2.37 10.99 -10.16
C ASP A 2 -2.84 9.85 -9.24
N ILE A 3 -2.19 9.71 -8.08
CA ILE A 3 -2.46 8.62 -7.13
C ILE A 3 -3.91 8.62 -6.65
N ARG A 4 -4.48 9.81 -6.40
CA ARG A 4 -5.88 9.91 -5.93
C ARG A 4 -6.84 9.53 -7.04
N GLN A 5 -6.58 9.97 -8.27
CA GLN A 5 -7.40 9.63 -9.44
C GLN A 5 -7.40 8.12 -9.72
N SER A 6 -6.28 7.41 -9.53
CA SER A 6 -6.25 5.96 -9.71
C SER A 6 -7.00 5.21 -8.60
N ILE A 7 -6.90 5.67 -7.35
CA ILE A 7 -7.71 5.15 -6.24
C ILE A 7 -9.21 5.37 -6.50
N GLU A 8 -9.60 6.58 -6.89
CA GLU A 8 -10.98 6.92 -7.24
C GLU A 8 -11.49 6.07 -8.41
N GLN A 9 -10.64 5.75 -9.40
CA GLN A 9 -11.01 4.85 -10.49
C GLN A 9 -11.34 3.45 -9.97
N ARG A 10 -10.51 2.87 -9.09
CA ARG A 10 -10.79 1.56 -8.49
C ARG A 10 -12.05 1.59 -7.61
N ALA A 11 -12.20 2.61 -6.78
CA ALA A 11 -13.34 2.78 -5.88
C ALA A 11 -14.69 2.91 -6.60
N ASN A 12 -14.69 3.47 -7.81
CA ASN A 12 -15.90 3.62 -8.64
C ASN A 12 -16.10 2.45 -9.62
N THR A 13 -15.18 1.49 -9.67
CA THR A 13 -15.30 0.30 -10.51
C THR A 13 -16.17 -0.73 -9.81
N VAL A 14 -17.14 -1.28 -10.54
CA VAL A 14 -18.05 -2.31 -10.04
C VAL A 14 -17.29 -3.63 -9.90
N ASP A 15 -17.38 -4.28 -8.75
CA ASP A 15 -16.56 -5.46 -8.42
C ASP A 15 -16.82 -6.65 -9.34
N GLU A 16 -18.02 -6.76 -9.94
CA GLU A 16 -18.34 -7.82 -10.92
C GLU A 16 -17.75 -7.58 -12.33
N ASP A 17 -17.15 -6.42 -12.59
CA ASP A 17 -16.42 -6.16 -13.84
C ASP A 17 -14.93 -6.48 -13.67
N ASP A 18 -14.62 -7.78 -13.63
CA ASP A 18 -13.26 -8.31 -13.42
C ASP A 18 -12.21 -7.64 -14.33
N ILE A 19 -12.58 -7.31 -15.57
CA ILE A 19 -11.67 -6.65 -16.54
C ILE A 19 -11.33 -5.23 -16.09
N MET A 20 -12.34 -4.48 -15.63
CA MET A 20 -12.14 -3.11 -15.17
C MET A 20 -11.48 -3.06 -13.80
N VAL A 21 -11.77 -4.01 -12.91
CA VAL A 21 -11.09 -4.16 -11.61
C VAL A 21 -9.59 -4.39 -11.85
N GLU A 22 -9.24 -5.41 -12.62
CA GLU A 22 -7.84 -5.73 -12.97
C GLU A 22 -7.12 -4.54 -13.63
N ARG A 23 -7.82 -3.81 -14.50
CA ARG A 23 -7.28 -2.61 -15.12
C ARG A 23 -7.02 -1.51 -14.09
N SER A 24 -7.95 -1.27 -13.19
CA SER A 24 -7.83 -0.23 -12.16
C SER A 24 -6.70 -0.53 -11.16
N TRP A 25 -6.49 -1.79 -10.80
CA TRP A 25 -5.32 -2.21 -10.00
C TRP A 25 -4.02 -1.92 -10.73
N LYS A 26 -3.88 -2.33 -12.00
CA LYS A 26 -2.68 -2.05 -12.81
C LYS A 26 -2.42 -0.55 -12.94
N ASP A 27 -3.46 0.22 -13.21
CA ASP A 27 -3.41 1.67 -13.33
C ASP A 27 -2.91 2.30 -12.01
N MET A 28 -3.43 1.83 -10.86
CA MET A 28 -3.01 2.28 -9.52
C MET A 28 -1.55 1.92 -9.21
N VAL A 29 -1.13 0.68 -9.49
CA VAL A 29 0.27 0.25 -9.31
C VAL A 29 1.20 1.10 -10.16
N VAL A 30 0.92 1.24 -11.46
CA VAL A 30 1.76 2.02 -12.40
C VAL A 30 1.99 3.43 -11.88
N VAL A 31 0.94 4.12 -11.41
CA VAL A 31 1.08 5.48 -10.87
C VAL A 31 1.93 5.48 -9.61
N CYS A 32 1.70 4.56 -8.67
CA CYS A 32 2.43 4.51 -7.40
C CYS A 32 3.92 4.20 -7.57
N VAL A 33 4.27 3.28 -8.49
CA VAL A 33 5.68 2.86 -8.69
C VAL A 33 6.46 3.81 -9.59
N SER A 34 5.77 4.66 -10.38
CA SER A 34 6.43 5.60 -11.29
C SER A 34 7.17 6.72 -10.55
N ASP A 35 6.73 7.10 -9.35
CA ASP A 35 7.38 8.08 -8.49
C ASP A 35 7.21 7.68 -7.01
N VAL A 36 8.06 6.77 -6.55
CA VAL A 36 8.02 6.25 -5.17
C VAL A 36 8.16 7.37 -4.12
N PRO A 37 9.05 8.37 -4.26
CA PRO A 37 9.09 9.51 -3.34
C PRO A 37 7.77 10.29 -3.23
N ASP A 38 7.09 10.55 -4.34
CA ASP A 38 5.79 11.23 -4.30
C ASP A 38 4.69 10.33 -3.68
N THR A 39 4.74 9.03 -3.94
CA THR A 39 3.86 8.03 -3.30
C THR A 39 4.03 8.00 -1.79
N ILE A 40 5.27 7.95 -1.29
CA ILE A 40 5.57 8.05 0.15
C ILE A 40 5.00 9.34 0.73
N LYS A 41 5.25 10.47 0.07
CA LYS A 41 4.75 11.78 0.51
C LYS A 41 3.22 11.80 0.56
N PHE A 42 2.53 11.23 -0.43
CA PHE A 42 1.08 11.10 -0.44
C PHE A 42 0.60 10.28 0.77
N ILE A 43 1.17 9.09 0.99
CA ILE A 43 0.82 8.20 2.12
C ILE A 43 1.00 8.88 3.47
N ASP A 44 2.10 9.63 3.64
CA ASP A 44 2.43 10.23 4.93
C ASP A 44 1.68 11.54 5.24
N THR A 45 1.20 12.25 4.22
CA THR A 45 0.68 13.62 4.42
C THR A 45 -0.73 13.85 3.91
N GLN A 46 -1.24 13.02 3.01
CA GLN A 46 -2.49 13.29 2.28
C GLN A 46 -3.47 12.11 2.23
N CYS A 47 -2.97 10.88 2.42
CA CYS A 47 -3.78 9.68 2.33
C CYS A 47 -4.76 9.58 3.52
N SER A 48 -6.06 9.54 3.19
CA SER A 48 -7.13 9.28 4.15
C SER A 48 -7.25 7.78 4.47
N ALA A 49 -8.02 7.46 5.51
CA ALA A 49 -8.30 6.06 5.87
C ALA A 49 -8.97 5.28 4.73
N ASP A 50 -9.96 5.88 4.06
CA ASP A 50 -10.68 5.25 2.94
C ASP A 50 -9.75 5.01 1.73
N GLU A 51 -8.93 6.01 1.37
CA GLU A 51 -7.92 5.87 0.32
C GLU A 51 -6.89 4.77 0.66
N LEU A 52 -6.51 4.63 1.94
CA LEU A 52 -5.58 3.58 2.39
C LEU A 52 -6.17 2.18 2.19
N SER A 53 -7.47 1.99 2.42
CA SER A 53 -8.15 0.71 2.19
C SER A 53 -8.14 0.32 0.73
N TRP A 54 -8.42 1.26 -0.18
CA TRP A 54 -8.32 1.00 -1.62
C TRP A 54 -6.89 0.72 -2.08
N LEU A 55 -5.92 1.47 -1.55
CA LEU A 55 -4.51 1.25 -1.84
C LEU A 55 -4.03 -0.13 -1.36
N SER A 56 -4.65 -0.69 -0.32
CA SER A 56 -4.29 -2.01 0.23
C SER A 56 -4.54 -3.17 -0.72
N GLU A 57 -5.40 -2.99 -1.74
CA GLU A 57 -5.68 -4.03 -2.72
C GLU A 57 -4.48 -4.31 -3.65
N VAL A 58 -3.44 -3.48 -3.62
CA VAL A 58 -2.23 -3.64 -4.45
C VAL A 58 -0.93 -3.65 -3.65
N PHE A 59 -1.00 -3.94 -2.34
CA PHE A 59 0.21 -3.99 -1.50
C PHE A 59 1.23 -5.02 -1.99
N ASP A 60 0.78 -6.18 -2.46
CA ASP A 60 1.64 -7.22 -3.02
C ASP A 60 2.51 -6.68 -4.16
N GLU A 61 1.90 -6.01 -5.13
CA GLU A 61 2.61 -5.43 -6.27
C GLU A 61 3.49 -4.25 -5.87
N LEU A 62 3.07 -3.43 -4.90
CA LEU A 62 3.92 -2.34 -4.39
C LEU A 62 5.17 -2.89 -3.70
N VAL A 63 5.03 -3.94 -2.89
CA VAL A 63 6.16 -4.64 -2.26
C VAL A 63 7.05 -5.25 -3.35
N GLU A 64 6.47 -6.05 -4.24
CA GLU A 64 7.19 -6.80 -5.26
C GLU A 64 7.99 -5.89 -6.19
N GLN A 65 7.37 -4.82 -6.72
CA GLN A 65 7.95 -3.99 -7.76
C GLN A 65 8.90 -2.91 -7.23
N THR A 66 8.64 -2.38 -6.02
CA THR A 66 9.47 -1.29 -5.50
C THR A 66 10.64 -1.78 -4.67
N GLN A 67 10.47 -2.89 -3.95
CA GLN A 67 11.42 -3.38 -2.95
C GLN A 67 11.96 -2.25 -2.05
N ASN A 68 11.11 -1.26 -1.74
CA ASN A 68 11.53 -0.02 -1.10
C ASN A 68 11.13 -0.03 0.38
N PRO A 69 12.09 -0.17 1.32
CA PRO A 69 11.77 -0.24 2.75
C PRO A 69 11.05 1.00 3.29
N GLU A 70 11.35 2.19 2.77
CA GLU A 70 10.74 3.44 3.22
C GLU A 70 9.26 3.51 2.84
N LEU A 71 8.91 3.06 1.63
CA LEU A 71 7.52 2.94 1.20
C LEU A 71 6.74 1.98 2.11
N ILE A 72 7.29 0.80 2.39
CA ILE A 72 6.62 -0.21 3.22
C ILE A 72 6.44 0.29 4.67
N LEU A 73 7.44 0.99 5.21
CA LEU A 73 7.30 1.61 6.52
C LEU A 73 6.28 2.75 6.53
N SER A 74 6.15 3.50 5.43
CA SER A 74 5.14 4.55 5.28
C SER A 74 3.73 3.95 5.28
N LEU A 75 3.51 2.85 4.53
CA LEU A 75 2.25 2.09 4.54
C LEU A 75 1.94 1.57 5.95
N ARG A 76 2.89 0.92 6.62
CA ARG A 76 2.75 0.44 8.00
C ARG A 76 2.34 1.57 8.94
N ASN A 77 3.00 2.72 8.85
CA ASN A 77 2.73 3.85 9.72
C ASN A 77 1.35 4.47 9.41
N ALA A 78 0.93 4.50 8.15
CA ALA A 78 -0.42 4.91 7.78
C ALA A 78 -1.48 3.98 8.38
N ILE A 79 -1.25 2.67 8.38
CA ILE A 79 -2.16 1.69 9.02
C ILE A 79 -2.24 1.94 10.53
N ILE A 80 -1.10 2.12 11.20
CA ILE A 80 -1.05 2.42 12.64
C ILE A 80 -1.80 3.72 13.00
N ARG A 81 -1.75 4.73 12.12
CA ARG A 81 -2.50 5.99 12.30
C ARG A 81 -4.01 5.81 12.13
N ASN A 82 -4.46 4.75 11.46
CA ASN A 82 -5.87 4.48 11.14
C ASN A 82 -6.35 3.12 11.70
N PRO A 83 -6.33 2.92 13.02
CA PRO A 83 -6.57 1.61 13.64
C PRO A 83 -7.99 1.05 13.44
N GLU A 84 -9.00 1.91 13.28
CA GLU A 84 -10.37 1.46 12.99
C GLU A 84 -10.50 0.91 11.57
N GLU A 85 -9.75 1.48 10.63
CA GLU A 85 -9.72 1.04 9.24
C GLU A 85 -8.97 -0.28 9.12
N ASP A 86 -7.82 -0.39 9.82
CA ASP A 86 -7.08 -1.64 9.97
C ASP A 86 -7.97 -2.77 10.50
N LYS A 87 -8.70 -2.53 11.59
CA LYS A 87 -9.60 -3.53 12.15
C LYS A 87 -10.72 -3.95 11.19
N ARG A 88 -11.15 -3.04 10.31
CA ARG A 88 -12.25 -3.29 9.37
C ARG A 88 -11.81 -4.12 8.16
N TYR A 89 -10.61 -3.84 7.65
CA TYR A 89 -10.11 -4.41 6.39
C TYR A 89 -8.87 -5.29 6.54
N TYR A 90 -8.38 -5.50 7.77
CA TYR A 90 -7.20 -6.30 8.11
C TYR A 90 -5.94 -5.80 7.38
N LEU A 91 -5.74 -4.49 7.38
CA LEU A 91 -4.70 -3.84 6.56
C LEU A 91 -3.28 -4.25 6.98
N MET A 92 -3.02 -4.38 8.29
CA MET A 92 -1.73 -4.82 8.81
C MET A 92 -1.45 -6.28 8.47
N ASP A 93 -2.45 -7.15 8.54
CA ASP A 93 -2.32 -8.57 8.18
C ASP A 93 -2.05 -8.70 6.68
N ASN A 94 -2.76 -7.94 5.84
CA ASN A 94 -2.50 -7.85 4.39
C ASN A 94 -1.05 -7.40 4.11
N LEU A 95 -0.59 -6.31 4.75
CA LEU A 95 0.80 -5.85 4.58
C LEU A 95 1.84 -6.87 5.09
N ASP A 96 1.54 -7.59 6.19
CA ASP A 96 2.38 -8.66 6.71
C ASP A 96 2.54 -9.79 5.68
N GLU A 97 1.44 -10.23 5.07
CA GLU A 97 1.43 -11.26 4.02
C GLU A 97 2.20 -10.80 2.78
N ALA A 98 1.95 -9.57 2.31
CA ALA A 98 2.65 -8.99 1.16
C ALA A 98 4.17 -8.94 1.37
N VAL A 99 4.61 -8.46 2.54
CA VAL A 99 6.04 -8.39 2.89
C VAL A 99 6.66 -9.79 2.98
N ASP A 100 5.97 -10.77 3.55
CA ASP A 100 6.49 -12.12 3.67
C ASP A 100 6.60 -12.82 2.30
N ALA A 101 5.57 -12.68 1.46
CA ALA A 101 5.51 -13.32 0.15
C ALA A 101 6.46 -12.68 -0.87
N TYR A 102 6.49 -11.35 -0.94
CA TYR A 102 7.12 -10.61 -2.05
C TYR A 102 8.33 -9.76 -1.65
N GLY A 103 8.53 -9.51 -0.35
CA GLY A 103 9.63 -8.67 0.13
C GLY A 103 11.00 -9.33 0.03
N ASP A 104 11.99 -8.56 -0.41
CA ASP A 104 13.39 -8.94 -0.35
C ASP A 104 13.95 -8.85 1.09
N TYR A 105 15.24 -9.15 1.24
CA TYR A 105 15.89 -9.10 2.55
C TYR A 105 15.85 -7.70 3.18
N ALA A 106 16.03 -6.63 2.40
CA ALA A 106 16.07 -5.27 2.92
C ALA A 106 14.69 -4.84 3.42
N VAL A 107 13.64 -5.11 2.64
CA VAL A 107 12.24 -4.85 3.02
C VAL A 107 11.88 -5.63 4.28
N LYS A 108 12.08 -6.96 4.28
CA LYS A 108 11.77 -7.83 5.43
C LYS A 108 12.53 -7.41 6.68
N SER A 109 13.82 -7.12 6.56
CA SER A 109 14.67 -6.71 7.69
C SER A 109 14.20 -5.39 8.30
N ALA A 110 13.90 -4.38 7.47
CA ALA A 110 13.42 -3.09 7.95
C ALA A 110 12.03 -3.21 8.60
N TYR A 111 11.11 -3.94 7.96
CA TYR A 111 9.76 -4.14 8.45
C TYR A 111 9.74 -4.90 9.79
N CYS A 112 10.49 -5.99 9.92
CA CYS A 112 10.60 -6.74 11.18
C CYS A 112 11.19 -5.87 12.31
N LYS A 113 12.27 -5.11 12.05
CA LYS A 113 12.84 -4.20 13.06
C LYS A 113 11.83 -3.16 13.55
N ALA A 114 11.03 -2.61 12.64
CA ALA A 114 9.98 -1.66 12.98
C ALA A 114 8.85 -2.31 13.81
N LYS A 115 8.53 -3.58 13.56
CA LYS A 115 7.57 -4.37 14.37
C LYS A 115 8.09 -4.65 15.78
N ASP A 116 9.38 -4.99 15.90
CA ASP A 116 10.01 -5.34 17.18
C ASP A 116 10.35 -4.11 18.05
N GLY A 117 10.08 -2.89 17.57
CA GLY A 117 10.39 -1.65 18.29
C GLY A 117 11.90 -1.33 18.30
N ILE A 118 12.69 -1.99 17.46
CA ILE A 118 14.12 -1.71 17.30
C ILE A 118 14.24 -0.54 16.32
N SER A 119 14.31 0.69 16.85
CA SER A 119 14.67 1.86 16.05
C SER A 119 16.13 1.74 15.59
N LEU A 120 16.37 2.01 14.30
CA LEU A 120 17.71 2.19 13.73
C LEU A 120 18.34 3.50 14.22
#